data_AF-A0A1I7DLW4-F1
#
_entry.id   AF-A0A1I7DLW4-F1
#
_cell.length_a   1.000
_cell.length_b   1.000
_cell.length_c   1.000
_cell.angle_alpha   90.00
_cell.angle_beta   90.00
_cell.angle_gamma   90.00
#
_symmetry.space_group_name_H-M   'P 1'
#
loop_
_entity.id
_entity.type
_entity.pdbx_description
1 polymer ?
#
loop_
_entity_poly.entity_id
_entity_poly.type
_entity_poly.pdbx_seq_one_letter_code
_entity_poly.pdbx_strand_id
1 'polypeptide(L)'
;MAEQADPDAGLGEAGSSYAEVTLNESTDADTADTALAAWSAVLDMLEMAVHAAERTLKDPLGPLSVATGSVAEPRPEKRWSPPSLSGPLPAAARRRAVALAAAQERVAIRLEEARIGVARQLQAVSSVPGVGESSSAVYLDVNG
;
A
#
# COMPACT_ATOMS: atom_id res chain seq x y z
N MET A 1 41.87 -57.62 52.64
CA MET A 1 41.59 -56.18 52.50
C MET A 1 42.55 -55.69 51.43
N ALA A 2 42.26 -55.85 50.12
CA ALA A 2 41.35 -55.04 49.30
C ALA A 2 41.72 -53.55 49.43
N GLU A 3 42.16 -52.84 48.38
CA GLU A 3 41.44 -52.62 47.13
C GLU A 3 42.38 -52.03 46.06
N GLN A 4 42.22 -52.47 44.81
CA GLN A 4 42.89 -51.97 43.62
C GLN A 4 41.80 -51.84 42.56
N ALA A 5 41.47 -50.62 42.11
CA ALA A 5 40.55 -50.40 40.98
C ALA A 5 40.71 -48.97 40.38
N ASP A 6 41.02 -48.98 39.07
CA ASP A 6 40.86 -48.01 37.97
C ASP A 6 40.60 -46.51 38.17
N PRO A 7 41.27 -45.69 37.32
CA PRO A 7 40.70 -44.49 36.73
C PRO A 7 40.46 -44.71 35.21
N ASP A 8 39.34 -45.32 34.84
CA ASP A 8 38.78 -45.21 33.49
C ASP A 8 37.41 -44.52 33.59
N ALA A 9 37.42 -43.19 33.54
CA ALA A 9 36.23 -42.39 33.32
C ALA A 9 36.35 -41.80 31.92
N GLY A 10 35.85 -42.59 30.97
CA GLY A 10 35.85 -42.30 29.56
C GLY A 10 35.18 -40.98 29.20
N LEU A 11 35.83 -40.33 28.26
CA LEU A 11 35.33 -39.39 27.26
C LEU A 11 33.85 -39.62 26.91
N GLY A 12 33.01 -38.61 27.13
CA GLY A 12 31.65 -38.61 26.64
C GLY A 12 30.99 -37.25 26.85
N GLU A 13 30.50 -36.68 25.76
CA GLU A 13 29.67 -35.46 25.67
C GLU A 13 30.38 -34.11 25.49
N ALA A 14 31.13 -34.00 24.38
CA ALA A 14 31.25 -32.73 23.66
C ALA A 14 30.79 -32.97 22.21
N GLY A 15 29.47 -33.08 21.98
CA GLY A 15 28.93 -33.42 20.66
C GLY A 15 27.64 -32.70 20.26
N SER A 16 26.74 -32.38 21.19
CA SER A 16 25.39 -31.92 20.80
C SER A 16 25.25 -30.41 20.53
N SER A 17 26.14 -29.56 21.02
CA SER A 17 25.93 -28.10 20.93
C SER A 17 26.18 -27.52 19.53
N TYR A 18 27.07 -28.10 18.72
CA TYR A 18 27.43 -27.53 17.41
C TYR A 18 26.40 -27.84 16.31
N ALA A 19 25.66 -28.94 16.44
CA ALA A 19 24.62 -29.31 15.49
C ALA A 19 23.34 -28.47 15.67
N GLU A 20 22.94 -28.17 16.91
CA GLU A 20 21.79 -27.29 17.17
C GLU A 20 22.08 -25.83 16.79
N VAL A 21 23.28 -25.31 17.10
CA VAL A 21 23.63 -23.91 16.80
C VAL A 21 23.58 -23.62 15.30
N THR A 22 24.02 -24.55 14.45
CA THR A 22 24.03 -24.36 12.99
C THR A 22 22.63 -24.48 12.35
N LEU A 23 21.75 -25.32 12.92
CA LEU A 23 20.36 -25.46 12.47
C LEU A 23 19.51 -24.23 12.82
N ASN A 24 19.72 -23.65 14.01
CA ASN A 24 18.97 -22.47 14.45
C ASN A 24 19.40 -21.21 13.69
N GLU A 25 20.71 -21.01 13.47
CA GLU A 25 21.23 -19.86 12.72
C GLU A 25 20.75 -19.87 11.25
N SER A 26 20.65 -21.06 10.64
CA SER A 26 20.13 -21.20 9.27
C SER A 26 18.63 -20.89 9.18
N THR A 27 17.86 -21.25 10.21
CA THR A 27 16.40 -20.99 10.25
C THR A 27 16.11 -19.51 10.51
N ASP A 28 16.89 -18.86 11.35
CA ASP A 28 16.76 -17.41 11.62
C ASP A 28 17.14 -16.56 10.41
N ALA A 29 18.14 -16.98 9.62
CA ALA A 29 18.50 -16.33 8.37
C ALA A 29 17.39 -16.45 7.30
N ASP A 30 16.85 -17.66 7.11
CA ASP A 30 15.82 -17.92 6.10
C ASP A 30 14.48 -17.22 6.42
N THR A 31 14.15 -17.09 7.72
CA THR A 31 12.99 -16.32 8.17
C THR A 31 13.19 -14.81 8.00
N ALA A 32 14.40 -14.29 8.24
CA ALA A 32 14.72 -12.88 8.00
C ALA A 32 14.67 -12.51 6.51
N ASP A 33 15.18 -13.38 5.63
CA ASP A 33 15.12 -13.20 4.18
C ASP A 33 13.68 -13.27 3.67
N THR A 34 12.88 -14.21 4.18
CA THR A 34 11.44 -14.30 3.88
C THR A 34 10.69 -13.04 4.33
N ALA A 35 10.98 -12.52 5.53
CA ALA A 35 10.39 -11.28 6.02
C ALA A 35 10.78 -10.07 5.15
N LEU A 36 12.04 -9.98 4.73
CA LEU A 36 12.52 -8.93 3.83
C LEU A 36 11.83 -8.99 2.47
N ALA A 37 11.63 -10.19 1.91
CA ALA A 37 10.90 -10.39 0.66
C ALA A 37 9.43 -9.95 0.78
N ALA A 38 8.76 -10.33 1.88
CA ALA A 38 7.38 -9.93 2.13
C ALA A 38 7.23 -8.40 2.27
N TRP A 39 8.13 -7.75 3.01
CA TRP A 39 8.15 -6.29 3.11
C TRP A 39 8.47 -5.61 1.77
N SER A 40 9.36 -6.18 0.97
CA SER A 40 9.71 -5.63 -0.34
C SER A 40 8.51 -5.66 -1.29
N ALA A 41 7.77 -6.77 -1.34
CA ALA A 41 6.57 -6.89 -2.17
C ALA A 41 5.48 -5.88 -1.77
N VAL A 42 5.31 -5.62 -0.48
CA VAL A 42 4.39 -4.59 0.01
C VAL A 42 4.85 -3.19 -0.39
N LEU A 43 6.14 -2.89 -0.26
CA LEU A 43 6.68 -1.60 -0.69
C LEU A 43 6.56 -1.39 -2.20
N ASP A 44 6.77 -2.43 -3.02
CA ASP A 44 6.56 -2.41 -4.47
C ASP A 44 5.09 -2.05 -4.80
N MET A 45 4.15 -2.73 -4.14
CA MET A 45 2.72 -2.47 -4.32
C MET A 45 2.36 -1.02 -3.98
N LEU A 46 2.86 -0.50 -2.85
CA LEU A 46 2.58 0.85 -2.40
C LEU A 46 3.21 1.90 -3.32
N GLU A 47 4.43 1.67 -3.80
CA GLU A 47 5.08 2.55 -4.79
C GLU A 47 4.31 2.59 -6.10
N MET A 48 3.86 1.44 -6.60
CA MET A 48 3.00 1.36 -7.78
C MET A 48 1.69 2.13 -7.59
N ALA A 49 1.08 2.05 -6.40
CA ALA A 49 -0.13 2.79 -6.07
C ALA A 49 0.12 4.31 -6.03
N VAL A 50 1.25 4.76 -5.48
CA VAL A 50 1.65 6.18 -5.48
C VAL A 50 1.86 6.68 -6.90
N HIS A 51 2.55 5.93 -7.75
CA HIS A 51 2.73 6.29 -9.15
C HIS A 51 1.41 6.33 -9.93
N ALA A 52 0.47 5.43 -9.61
CA ALA A 52 -0.88 5.49 -10.18
C ALA A 52 -1.61 6.76 -9.74
N ALA A 53 -1.58 7.11 -8.45
CA ALA A 53 -2.19 8.32 -7.93
C ALA A 53 -1.57 9.59 -8.55
N GLU A 54 -0.24 9.65 -8.70
CA GLU A 54 0.45 10.76 -9.35
C GLU A 54 0.04 10.93 -10.82
N ARG A 55 -0.15 9.83 -11.55
CA ARG A 55 -0.62 9.89 -12.94
C ARG A 55 -2.04 10.42 -13.02
N THR A 56 -2.94 9.94 -12.17
CA THR A 56 -4.32 10.43 -12.10
C THR A 56 -4.38 11.91 -11.72
N LEU A 57 -3.52 12.40 -10.83
CA LEU A 57 -3.47 13.82 -10.48
C LEU A 57 -2.93 14.70 -11.61
N LYS A 58 -1.99 14.18 -12.42
CA LYS A 58 -1.41 14.92 -13.57
C LYS A 58 -2.37 15.01 -14.74
N ASP A 59 -3.15 13.96 -14.96
CA ASP A 59 -4.14 13.89 -16.03
C ASP A 59 -5.45 13.34 -15.48
N PRO A 60 -6.25 14.17 -14.78
CA PRO A 60 -7.49 13.73 -14.13
C PRO A 60 -8.58 13.35 -15.12
N LEU A 61 -8.44 13.73 -16.40
CA LEU A 61 -9.41 13.44 -17.44
C LEU A 61 -8.94 12.32 -18.39
N GLY A 62 -7.64 12.02 -18.45
CA GLY A 62 -7.09 11.02 -19.35
C GLY A 62 -7.50 11.26 -20.81
N PRO A 63 -7.34 10.26 -21.69
CA PRO A 63 -8.12 10.19 -22.93
C PRO A 63 -9.59 9.81 -22.63
N LEU A 64 -10.28 10.55 -21.75
CA LEU A 64 -11.74 10.54 -21.47
C LEU A 64 -12.43 9.20 -21.10
N SER A 65 -11.72 8.16 -20.61
CA SER A 65 -12.22 6.77 -20.47
C SER A 65 -12.47 6.39 -19.01
N VAL A 66 -13.65 5.96 -18.54
CA VAL A 66 -14.60 4.99 -19.09
C VAL A 66 -16.02 5.53 -18.90
N ALA A 67 -16.90 5.26 -19.87
CA ALA A 67 -18.29 5.72 -19.93
C ALA A 67 -18.96 5.94 -18.57
N THR A 68 -19.54 7.14 -18.43
CA THR A 68 -20.53 7.63 -17.47
C THR A 68 -21.84 6.81 -17.48
N GLY A 69 -21.73 5.48 -17.40
CA GLY A 69 -22.79 4.52 -17.15
C GLY A 69 -22.47 3.55 -16.01
N SER A 70 -21.26 3.62 -15.44
CA SER A 70 -20.90 2.95 -14.19
C SER A 70 -20.44 3.99 -13.17
N VAL A 71 -21.30 4.97 -12.87
CA VAL A 71 -21.27 5.66 -11.58
C VAL A 71 -21.69 4.64 -10.53
N ALA A 72 -20.81 3.68 -10.27
CA ALA A 72 -20.69 3.21 -8.93
C ALA A 72 -19.94 4.33 -8.23
N GLU A 73 -20.59 4.99 -7.26
CA GLU A 73 -19.87 5.55 -6.11
C GLU A 73 -18.69 4.63 -5.77
N PRO A 74 -17.56 5.14 -5.25
CA PRO A 74 -16.46 4.28 -4.81
C PRO A 74 -17.05 3.20 -3.90
N ARG A 75 -17.28 2.00 -4.46
CA ARG A 75 -18.02 0.96 -3.75
C ARG A 75 -17.19 0.72 -2.50
N PRO A 76 -17.82 0.67 -1.31
CA PRO A 76 -17.12 0.45 -0.05
C PRO A 76 -16.19 -0.79 -0.08
N GLU A 77 -16.46 -1.69 -1.01
CA GLU A 77 -15.77 -2.96 -1.29
C GLU A 77 -14.39 -2.79 -1.94
N LYS A 78 -14.05 -1.61 -2.47
CA LYS A 78 -12.72 -1.30 -3.04
C LYS A 78 -11.97 -0.24 -2.21
N ARG A 79 -12.26 -0.19 -0.91
CA ARG A 79 -11.48 0.61 0.03
C ARG A 79 -10.13 -0.07 0.24
N TRP A 80 -9.05 0.71 0.15
CA TRP A 80 -7.71 0.23 0.44
C TRP A 80 -7.68 -0.41 1.85
N SER A 81 -7.17 -1.63 1.92
CA SER A 81 -6.92 -2.33 3.18
C SER A 81 -5.40 -2.40 3.43
N PRO A 82 -4.93 -2.12 4.65
CA PRO A 82 -3.52 -2.24 4.96
C PRO A 82 -3.07 -3.71 4.80
N PRO A 83 -1.89 -3.95 4.21
CA PRO A 83 -1.35 -5.31 4.09
C PRO A 83 -1.05 -5.88 5.48
N SER A 84 -1.47 -7.12 5.71
CA SER A 84 -1.21 -7.85 6.96
C SER A 84 0.22 -8.42 6.93
N LEU A 85 1.19 -7.61 7.33
CA LEU A 85 2.56 -8.07 7.59
C LEU A 85 2.75 -8.29 9.09
N SER A 86 3.35 -9.42 9.44
CA SER A 86 3.76 -9.73 10.80
C SER A 86 5.24 -9.40 10.98
N GLY A 87 5.56 -8.72 12.08
CA GLY A 87 6.93 -8.36 12.44
C GLY A 87 7.33 -6.92 12.06
N PRO A 88 8.46 -6.44 12.61
CA PRO A 88 8.95 -5.09 12.37
C PRO A 88 9.48 -4.92 10.93
N LEU A 89 9.53 -3.67 10.46
CA LEU A 89 10.17 -3.32 9.20
C LEU A 89 11.69 -3.62 9.26
N PRO A 90 12.24 -4.47 8.36
CA PRO A 90 13.67 -4.75 8.31
C PRO A 90 14.49 -3.48 8.07
N ALA A 91 15.67 -3.40 8.69
CA ALA A 91 16.55 -2.23 8.57
C ALA A 91 16.92 -1.91 7.12
N ALA A 92 17.11 -2.94 6.29
CA ALA A 92 17.39 -2.82 4.86
C ALA A 92 16.26 -2.10 4.08
N ALA A 93 15.00 -2.25 4.52
CA ALA A 93 13.83 -1.65 3.88
C ALA A 93 13.52 -0.23 4.40
N ARG A 94 14.11 0.19 5.52
CA ARG A 94 13.81 1.47 6.20
C ARG A 94 13.97 2.69 5.30
N ARG A 95 15.09 2.80 4.59
CA ARG A 95 15.36 3.95 3.71
C ARG A 95 14.29 4.09 2.62
N ARG A 96 13.88 2.95 2.04
CA ARG A 96 12.85 2.88 1.01
C ARG A 96 11.48 3.28 1.56
N ALA A 97 11.10 2.73 2.71
CA ALA A 97 9.84 3.08 3.37
C ALA A 97 9.74 4.58 3.70
N VAL A 98 10.84 5.21 4.16
CA VAL A 98 10.88 6.66 4.43
C VAL A 98 10.70 7.48 3.15
N ALA A 99 11.38 7.09 2.05
CA ALA A 99 11.24 7.77 0.77
C ALA A 99 9.81 7.65 0.21
N LEU A 100 9.20 6.47 0.35
CA LEU A 100 7.82 6.21 -0.03
C LEU A 100 6.85 7.05 0.82
N ALA A 101 7.02 7.12 2.14
CA ALA A 101 6.18 7.94 3.01
C ALA A 101 6.21 9.42 2.61
N ALA A 102 7.40 9.96 2.32
CA ALA A 102 7.53 11.33 1.82
C ALA A 102 6.86 11.53 0.45
N ALA A 103 6.87 10.52 -0.42
CA ALA A 103 6.16 10.57 -1.70
C ALA A 103 4.63 10.55 -1.52
N GLN A 104 4.14 9.69 -0.63
CA GLN A 104 2.73 9.62 -0.24
C GLN A 104 2.23 10.96 0.31
N GLU A 105 3.00 11.61 1.18
CA GLU A 105 2.66 12.93 1.72
C GLU A 105 2.54 13.99 0.63
N ARG A 106 3.51 14.07 -0.29
CA ARG A 106 3.43 15.02 -1.42
C ARG A 106 2.21 14.80 -2.30
N VAL A 107 1.82 13.54 -2.53
CA VAL A 107 0.61 13.21 -3.28
C VAL A 107 -0.65 13.61 -2.52
N ALA A 108 -0.69 13.36 -1.21
CA ALA A 108 -1.83 13.73 -0.36
C ALA A 108 -2.06 15.25 -0.36
N ILE A 109 -1.00 16.05 -0.26
CA ILE A 109 -1.07 17.51 -0.32
C ILE A 109 -1.66 17.97 -1.66
N ARG A 110 -1.13 17.45 -2.78
CA ARG A 110 -1.62 17.80 -4.13
C ARG A 110 -3.07 17.37 -4.37
N LEU A 111 -3.47 16.23 -3.81
CA LEU A 111 -4.85 15.77 -3.90
C LEU A 111 -5.79 16.72 -3.17
N GLU A 112 -5.41 17.21 -2.00
CA GLU A 112 -6.23 18.17 -1.24
C GLU A 112 -6.33 19.52 -1.98
N GLU A 113 -5.23 20.01 -2.56
CA GLU A 113 -5.23 21.20 -3.41
C GLU A 113 -6.18 21.03 -4.61
N ALA A 114 -6.12 19.89 -5.29
CA ALA A 114 -7.01 19.58 -6.41
C ALA A 114 -8.47 19.51 -5.97
N ARG A 115 -8.77 18.89 -4.81
CA ARG A 115 -10.10 18.82 -4.23
C ARG A 115 -10.68 20.21 -3.96
N ILE A 116 -9.90 21.11 -3.37
CA ILE A 116 -10.30 22.50 -3.13
C ILE A 116 -10.56 23.22 -4.46
N GLY A 117 -9.72 23.02 -5.48
CA GLY A 117 -9.88 23.58 -6.81
C GLY A 117 -11.20 23.15 -7.47
N VAL A 118 -11.48 21.84 -7.47
CA VAL A 118 -12.73 21.27 -8.01
C VAL A 118 -13.95 21.81 -7.26
N ALA A 119 -13.90 21.89 -5.93
CA ALA A 119 -15.01 22.44 -5.13
C ALA A 119 -15.34 23.89 -5.53
N ARG A 120 -14.31 24.73 -5.74
CA ARG A 120 -14.50 26.11 -6.22
C ARG A 120 -15.08 26.16 -7.64
N GLN A 121 -14.62 25.30 -8.54
CA GLN A 121 -15.15 25.21 -9.90
C GLN A 121 -16.62 24.80 -9.91
N LEU A 122 -17.00 23.79 -9.13
CA LEU A 122 -18.39 23.37 -8.99
C LEU A 122 -19.27 24.48 -8.41
N GLN A 123 -18.77 25.20 -7.39
CA GLN A 123 -19.47 26.35 -6.84
C GLN A 123 -19.71 27.44 -7.90
N ALA A 124 -18.69 27.77 -8.71
CA ALA A 124 -18.82 28.75 -9.77
C ALA A 124 -19.85 28.31 -10.83
N VAL A 125 -19.82 27.05 -11.28
CA VAL A 125 -20.80 26.51 -12.23
C VAL A 125 -22.21 26.53 -11.65
N SER A 126 -22.38 26.17 -10.37
CA SER A 126 -23.68 26.18 -9.69
C SER A 126 -24.29 27.58 -9.53
N SER A 127 -23.47 28.64 -9.62
CA SER A 127 -23.92 30.03 -9.49
C SER A 127 -24.46 30.63 -10.78
N VAL A 128 -24.35 29.91 -11.91
CA VAL A 128 -24.87 30.35 -13.22
C VAL A 128 -26.37 30.02 -13.32
N PRO A 129 -27.24 31.04 -13.46
CA PRO A 129 -28.68 30.81 -13.65
C PRO A 129 -28.95 29.97 -14.92
N GLY A 130 -29.83 28.97 -14.81
CA GLY A 130 -30.21 28.09 -15.92
C GLY A 130 -29.35 26.85 -16.13
N VAL A 131 -28.26 26.65 -15.38
CA VAL A 131 -27.48 25.40 -15.40
C VAL A 131 -28.08 24.42 -14.38
N GLY A 132 -28.76 23.37 -14.87
CA GLY A 132 -29.42 22.35 -14.04
C GLY A 132 -30.94 22.49 -13.91
N GLU A 133 -31.51 23.63 -14.32
CA GLU A 133 -32.94 23.73 -14.55
C GLU A 133 -33.25 23.10 -15.91
N SER A 134 -34.04 22.03 -15.89
CA SER A 134 -34.64 21.48 -17.10
C SER A 134 -35.61 22.54 -17.63
N SER A 135 -35.12 23.45 -18.47
CA SER A 135 -35.96 24.44 -19.15
C SER A 135 -37.04 23.66 -19.89
N SER A 136 -38.28 23.74 -19.40
CA SER A 136 -39.41 23.08 -20.05
C SER A 136 -39.48 23.63 -21.46
N ALA A 137 -39.17 22.80 -22.46
CA ALA A 137 -39.27 23.20 -23.86
C ALA A 137 -40.73 23.58 -24.16
N VAL A 138 -40.98 24.88 -24.31
CA VAL A 138 -42.30 25.39 -24.72
C VAL A 138 -42.35 25.31 -26.24
N TYR A 139 -43.12 24.36 -26.76
CA TYR A 139 -43.43 24.29 -28.18
C TYR A 139 -44.58 25.26 -28.47
N LEU A 140 -44.28 26.33 -29.21
CA LEU A 140 -45.29 27.22 -29.78
C LEU A 140 -45.80 26.58 -31.08
N ASP A 141 -47.08 26.22 -31.11
CA ASP A 141 -47.76 25.86 -32.37
C ASP A 141 -48.04 27.14 -33.16
N VAL A 142 -47.46 27.22 -34.35
CA VAL A 142 -47.57 28.38 -35.25
C VAL A 142 -48.76 28.29 -36.22
N ASN A 143 -49.70 27.36 -36.01
CA ASN A 143 -50.86 27.15 -36.88
C ASN A 143 -52.23 27.38 -36.22
N GLY A 144 -52.31 28.27 -35.22
CA GLY A 144 -53.58 28.69 -34.63
C GLY A 144 -54.45 29.52 -35.58
#